data_AF-A0A961F4H9-F1
#
_entry.id   AF-A0A961F4H9-F1
#
_cell.length_a   1.000
_cell.length_b   1.000
_cell.length_c   1.000
_cell.angle_alpha   90.00
_cell.angle_beta   90.00
_cell.angle_gamma   90.00
#
_symmetry.space_group_name_H-M   'P 1'
#
loop_
_entity.id
_entity.type
_entity.pdbx_description
1 polymer ?
#
loop_
_entity_poly.entity_id
_entity_poly.type
_entity_poly.pdbx_seq_one_letter_code
_entity_poly.pdbx_strand_id
1 'polypeptide(L)'
;MPRLRSLADHVQLVRRMGKATRADLAAAAETGDLSPPDWAEMVQTCRRCGWAGGCAEWLAAHPDAASAPEPCLNRARLAVLSVTALLQDEMA
;
A
#
# COMPACT_ATOMS: atom_id res chain seq x y z
N MET A 1 -20.03 -9.58 -17.32
CA MET A 1 -19.24 -10.14 -16.20
C MET A 1 -18.23 -9.10 -15.76
N PRO A 2 -18.18 -8.68 -14.48
CA PRO A 2 -17.12 -7.78 -14.04
C PRO A 2 -15.77 -8.47 -14.22
N ARG A 3 -14.77 -7.77 -14.77
CA ARG A 3 -13.41 -8.29 -14.88
C ARG A 3 -12.89 -8.53 -13.46
N LEU A 4 -12.52 -9.76 -13.14
CA LEU A 4 -11.70 -10.03 -11.96
C LEU A 4 -10.41 -9.24 -12.13
N ARG A 5 -10.04 -8.43 -11.12
CA ARG A 5 -8.78 -7.68 -11.17
C ARG A 5 -7.61 -8.66 -11.26
N SER A 6 -6.68 -8.37 -12.16
CA SER A 6 -5.47 -9.14 -12.36
C SER A 6 -4.49 -8.91 -11.20
N LEU A 7 -3.47 -9.78 -11.09
CA LEU A 7 -2.36 -9.56 -10.15
C LEU A 7 -1.68 -8.20 -10.36
N ALA A 8 -1.52 -7.79 -11.62
CA ALA A 8 -0.93 -6.50 -11.98
C ALA A 8 -1.76 -5.32 -11.46
N ASP A 9 -3.10 -5.43 -11.49
CA ASP A 9 -3.98 -4.41 -10.92
C ASP A 9 -3.77 -4.28 -9.41
N HIS A 10 -3.59 -5.40 -8.70
CA HIS A 10 -3.34 -5.39 -7.26
C HIS A 10 -1.97 -4.82 -6.92
N VAL A 11 -0.94 -5.14 -7.70
CA VAL A 11 0.39 -4.50 -7.59
C VAL A 11 0.23 -2.98 -7.68
N GLN A 12 -0.48 -2.49 -8.68
CA GLN A 12 -0.67 -1.05 -8.86
C GLN A 12 -1.50 -0.41 -7.73
N LEU A 13 -2.53 -1.10 -7.22
CA LEU A 13 -3.33 -0.62 -6.10
C LEU A 13 -2.50 -0.51 -4.82
N VAL A 14 -1.65 -1.49 -4.51
CA VAL A 14 -0.78 -1.43 -3.32
C VAL A 14 0.23 -0.28 -3.45
N ARG A 15 0.85 -0.08 -4.63
CA ARG A 15 1.76 1.05 -4.86
C ARG A 15 1.06 2.40 -4.68
N ARG A 16 -0.15 2.55 -5.23
CA ARG A 16 -0.95 3.77 -5.07
C ARG A 16 -1.36 4.01 -3.61
N MET A 17 -1.71 2.95 -2.89
CA MET A 17 -2.03 3.05 -1.47
C MET A 17 -0.81 3.47 -0.65
N GLY A 18 0.36 2.88 -0.89
CA GLY A 18 1.61 3.31 -0.25
C GLY A 18 1.90 4.79 -0.46
N LYS A 19 1.78 5.26 -1.71
CA LYS A 19 1.93 6.69 -2.02
C LYS A 19 0.91 7.56 -1.28
N ALA A 20 -0.37 7.19 -1.31
CA ALA A 20 -1.42 7.95 -0.64
C ALA A 20 -1.19 8.04 0.88
N THR A 21 -0.59 7.01 1.49
CA THR A 21 -0.34 6.95 2.94
C THR A 21 1.08 7.33 3.35
N ARG A 22 1.89 7.91 2.45
CA ARG A 22 3.32 8.21 2.68
C ARG A 22 4.17 7.01 3.14
N ALA A 23 3.72 5.79 2.85
CA ALA A 23 4.55 4.61 3.00
C ALA A 23 5.37 4.48 1.72
N ASP A 24 6.58 5.06 1.69
CA ASP A 24 7.46 4.96 0.52
C ASP A 24 7.96 3.52 0.37
N LEU A 25 7.22 2.74 -0.41
CA LEU A 25 7.52 1.33 -0.64
C LEU A 25 8.80 1.12 -1.45
N ALA A 26 9.22 2.11 -2.24
CA ALA A 26 10.45 2.02 -3.02
C ALA A 26 11.65 2.22 -2.09
N ALA A 27 11.65 3.30 -1.31
CA ALA A 27 12.69 3.55 -0.31
C ALA A 27 12.78 2.40 0.69
N ALA A 28 11.64 1.92 1.22
CA ALA A 28 11.61 0.79 2.13
C ALA A 28 12.18 -0.51 1.53
N ALA A 29 12.05 -0.72 0.22
CA ALA A 29 12.66 -1.86 -0.45
C ALA A 29 14.18 -1.68 -0.61
N GLU A 30 14.64 -0.45 -0.87
CA GLU A 30 16.06 -0.12 -1.00
C GLU A 30 16.80 -0.18 0.34
N THR A 31 16.15 0.24 1.43
CA THR A 31 16.71 0.23 2.80
C THR A 31 16.60 -1.14 3.49
N GLY A 32 15.80 -2.06 2.93
CA GLY A 32 15.57 -3.39 3.48
C GLY A 32 14.42 -3.47 4.50
N ASP A 33 13.71 -2.37 4.78
CA ASP A 33 12.53 -2.33 5.65
C ASP A 33 11.32 -3.08 5.05
N LEU A 34 11.32 -3.26 3.73
CA LEU A 34 10.37 -4.05 2.97
C LEU A 34 11.11 -5.10 2.12
N SER A 35 11.14 -6.34 2.60
CA SER A 35 11.77 -7.43 1.85
C SER A 35 10.91 -7.87 0.64
N PRO A 36 11.50 -8.50 -0.40
CA PRO A 36 10.73 -9.08 -1.51
C PRO A 36 9.61 -10.05 -1.10
N PRO A 37 9.78 -10.98 -0.12
CA PRO A 37 8.68 -11.82 0.34
C PRO A 37 7.58 -11.03 1.06
N ASP A 38 7.92 -10.02 1.87
CA ASP A 38 6.93 -9.17 2.52
C ASP A 38 6.12 -8.36 1.50
N TRP A 39 6.79 -7.86 0.46
CA TRP A 39 6.13 -7.20 -0.67
C TRP A 39 5.13 -8.13 -1.36
N ALA A 40 5.54 -9.37 -1.67
CA ALA A 40 4.67 -10.36 -2.27
C ALA A 40 3.47 -10.66 -1.35
N GLU A 41 3.68 -10.77 -0.05
CA GLU A 41 2.61 -10.97 0.93
C GLU A 41 1.63 -9.79 0.95
N MET A 42 2.11 -8.53 0.94
CA MET A 42 1.25 -7.35 0.87
C MET A 42 0.35 -7.38 -0.37
N VAL A 43 0.87 -7.77 -1.53
CA VAL A 43 0.09 -7.90 -2.76
C VAL A 43 -0.95 -9.02 -2.66
N GLN A 44 -0.58 -10.18 -2.11
CA GLN A 44 -1.53 -11.29 -1.93
C GLN A 44 -2.61 -10.98 -0.88
N THR A 45 -2.27 -10.23 0.17
CA THR A 45 -3.23 -9.72 1.15
C THR A 45 -4.19 -8.71 0.52
N CYS A 46 -3.70 -7.83 -0.34
CA CYS A 46 -4.55 -6.94 -1.13
C CYS A 46 -5.50 -7.71 -2.06
N ARG A 47 -5.03 -8.79 -2.69
CA ARG A 47 -5.85 -9.65 -3.56
C ARG A 47 -6.97 -10.37 -2.80
N ARG A 48 -6.76 -10.69 -1.53
CA ARG A 48 -7.77 -11.29 -0.64
C ARG A 48 -8.76 -10.27 -0.07
N CYS A 49 -8.48 -8.98 -0.21
CA CYS A 49 -9.38 -7.92 0.25
C CYS A 49 -10.64 -7.86 -0.62
N GLY A 50 -11.81 -8.07 0.00
CA GLY A 50 -13.11 -7.97 -0.68
C GLY A 50 -13.51 -6.55 -1.07
N TRP A 51 -12.75 -5.52 -0.67
CA TRP A 51 -13.06 -4.11 -0.88
C TRP A 51 -12.36 -3.48 -2.11
N ALA A 52 -11.94 -4.31 -3.08
CA ALA A 52 -11.24 -3.83 -4.27
C ALA A 52 -12.04 -2.86 -5.17
N GLY A 53 -13.38 -2.85 -5.06
CA GLY A 53 -14.25 -1.87 -5.73
C GLY A 53 -14.05 -0.46 -5.19
N GLY A 54 -14.30 -0.27 -3.89
CA GLY A 54 -14.17 1.02 -3.22
C GLY A 54 -12.72 1.50 -3.06
N CYS A 55 -11.73 0.61 -3.12
CA CYS A 55 -10.32 0.98 -3.03
C CYS A 55 -9.89 1.97 -4.12
N ALA A 56 -10.28 1.74 -5.38
CA ALA A 56 -9.88 2.60 -6.49
C ALA A 56 -10.51 4.00 -6.41
N GLU A 57 -11.79 4.06 -6.00
CA GLU A 57 -12.54 5.30 -5.80
C GLU A 57 -11.99 6.09 -4.61
N TRP A 58 -11.74 5.40 -3.49
CA TRP A 58 -11.12 6.00 -2.31
C TRP A 58 -9.75 6.61 -2.64
N LEU A 59 -8.91 5.88 -3.39
CA LEU A 59 -7.59 6.38 -3.86
C LEU A 59 -7.68 7.54 -4.85
N ALA A 60 -8.82 7.72 -5.53
CA ALA A 60 -9.03 8.88 -6.39
C ALA A 60 -9.42 10.11 -5.56
N ALA A 61 -10.20 9.92 -4.49
CA ALA A 61 -10.62 10.99 -3.59
C ALA A 61 -9.56 11.38 -2.55
N HIS A 62 -8.64 10.48 -2.20
CA HIS A 62 -7.63 10.67 -1.16
C HIS A 62 -6.22 10.47 -1.75
N PRO A 63 -5.72 11.43 -2.53
CA PRO A 63 -4.35 11.36 -3.08
C PRO A 63 -3.28 11.47 -1.98
N ASP A 64 -3.67 11.99 -0.82
CA ASP A 64 -2.85 12.17 0.37
C ASP A 64 -3.73 11.91 1.61
N ALA A 65 -3.40 10.88 2.38
CA ALA A 65 -4.11 10.46 3.57
C ALA A 65 -3.12 10.09 4.69
N ALA A 66 -3.49 10.37 5.93
CA ALA A 66 -2.67 9.99 7.07
C ALA A 66 -2.64 8.47 7.32
N SER A 67 -3.66 7.74 6.88
CA SER A 67 -3.74 6.29 7.04
C SER A 67 -4.57 5.64 5.94
N ALA A 68 -4.29 4.38 5.65
CA ALA A 68 -5.16 3.57 4.81
C ALA A 68 -6.56 3.43 5.47
N PRO A 69 -7.62 3.28 4.66
CA PRO A 69 -8.98 3.16 5.18
C PRO A 69 -9.13 1.86 5.97
N GLU A 70 -10.03 1.84 6.96
CA GLU A 70 -10.36 0.66 7.79
C GLU A 70 -10.48 -0.67 7.02
N PRO A 71 -11.20 -0.77 5.88
CA PRO A 71 -11.30 -2.02 5.12
C PRO A 71 -10.00 -2.49 4.45
N CYS A 72 -8.92 -1.70 4.47
CA CYS A 72 -7.64 -2.10 3.88
C CYS A 72 -6.91 -3.11 4.78
N LEU A 73 -6.81 -4.36 4.35
CA LEU A 73 -6.08 -5.39 5.09
C LEU A 73 -4.57 -5.11 5.25
N ASN A 74 -4.00 -4.24 4.41
CA ASN A 74 -2.60 -3.80 4.54
C ASN A 74 -2.43 -2.58 5.46
N ARG A 75 -3.51 -2.05 6.06
CA ARG A 75 -3.49 -0.79 6.83
C ARG A 75 -2.38 -0.74 7.88
N ALA A 76 -2.26 -1.79 8.69
CA ALA A 76 -1.24 -1.85 9.74
C ALA A 76 0.18 -1.85 9.16
N ARG A 77 0.43 -2.65 8.12
CA ARG A 77 1.76 -2.71 7.48
C ARG A 77 2.15 -1.39 6.83
N LEU A 78 1.20 -0.72 6.20
CA LEU A 78 1.40 0.62 5.61
C LEU A 78 1.72 1.67 6.68
N ALA A 79 1.04 1.63 7.84
CA ALA A 79 1.31 2.55 8.93
C ALA A 79 2.71 2.38 9.52
N VAL A 80 3.22 1.14 9.61
CA VAL A 80 4.60 0.89 10.03
C VAL A 80 5.58 1.49 9.02
N LEU A 81 5.40 1.20 7.73
CA LEU A 81 6.28 1.70 6.68
C LEU A 81 6.24 3.23 6.54
N SER A 82 5.09 3.88 6.79
CA SER A 82 5.01 5.34 6.78
C SER A 82 5.78 5.97 7.94
N VAL A 83 5.75 5.36 9.13
CA VAL A 83 6.57 5.83 10.27
C VAL A 83 8.04 5.64 9.97
N THR A 84 8.45 4.49 9.42
CA THR A 84 9.83 4.25 9.00
C THR A 84 10.31 5.29 7.99
N ALA A 85 9.49 5.61 6.99
CA ALA A 85 9.82 6.63 5.99
C ALA A 85 10.00 8.02 6.63
N LEU A 86 9.13 8.42 7.56
CA LEU A 86 9.27 9.69 8.28
C LEU A 86 10.58 9.77 9.08
N LEU A 87 10.97 8.68 9.74
CA LEU A 87 12.23 8.62 10.49
C LEU A 87 13.45 8.70 9.56
N GLN A 88 13.33 8.19 8.33
CA GLN A 88 14.38 8.26 7.32
C GLN A 88 14.52 9.67 6.74
N ASP A 89 13.41 10.38 6.52
CA ASP A 89 13.40 11.77 6.05
C ASP A 89 14.08 12.73 7.04
N GLU A 90 13.98 12.47 8.36
CA GLU A 90 14.67 13.28 9.39
C GLU A 90 16.19 13.05 9.44
N MET A 91 16.68 11.96 8.83
CA MET A 91 18.09 11.58 8.82
C MET A 91 18.83 11.98 7.54
N ALA A 92 18.11 12.46 6.52
CA ALA A 92 18.63 12.85 5.21
C ALA A 92 18.93 14.36 5.12
#